data_AF-W1YKX9-F1
#
_entry.id   AF-W1YKX9-F1
#
_cell.length_a   1.000
_cell.length_b   1.000
_cell.length_c   1.000
_cell.angle_alpha   90.00
_cell.angle_beta   90.00
_cell.angle_gamma   90.00
#
_symmetry.space_group_name_H-M   'P 1'
#
loop_
_entity.id
_entity.type
_entity.pdbx_description
1 polymer ?
#
loop_
_entity_poly.entity_id
_entity_poly.type
_entity_poly.pdbx_seq_one_letter_code
_entity_poly.pdbx_strand_id
1 'polypeptide(L)' 'KQHIRKKRHQRWTEVMALHNKGCSFREISRITGLSRVTVSRWVGSGTFPEMSTRPPKRGLLDPWREWLKEQRE' A
#
# COMPACT_ATOMS: atom_id res chain seq x y z
N LYS A 1 6.34 -6.83 9.47
CA LYS A 1 5.29 -6.17 8.63
C LYS A 1 5.29 -4.63 8.74
N GLN A 2 5.46 -4.03 9.92
CA GLN A 2 5.35 -2.56 10.10
C GLN A 2 6.42 -1.72 9.36
N HIS A 3 7.67 -2.21 9.25
CA HIS A 3 8.75 -1.46 8.59
C HIS A 3 8.49 -1.14 7.11
N ILE A 4 7.79 -2.04 6.40
CA ILE A 4 7.46 -1.84 4.97
C ILE A 4 6.40 -0.75 4.81
N ARG A 5 5.40 -0.71 5.71
CA ARG A 5 4.37 0.34 5.73
C ARG A 5 5.00 1.71 5.97
N LYS A 6 5.88 1.83 6.97
CA LYS A 6 6.60 3.07 7.29
C LYS A 6 7.42 3.61 6.11
N LYS A 7 8.22 2.75 5.45
CA LYS A 7 9.03 3.15 4.28
C LYS A 7 8.15 3.63 3.11
N ARG A 8 7.01 2.97 2.85
CA ARG A 8 6.08 3.41 1.80
C ARG A 8 5.41 4.73 2.16
N HIS A 9 5.01 4.90 3.41
CA HIS A 9 4.41 6.14 3.90
C HIS A 9 5.36 7.32 3.70
N GLN A 10 6.64 7.15 4.05
CA GLN A 10 7.68 8.16 3.83
C GLN A 10 7.80 8.58 2.36
N ARG A 11 7.87 7.60 1.44
CA ARG A 11 7.90 7.88 0.00
C ARG A 11 6.64 8.59 -0.50
N TRP A 12 5.48 8.22 0.02
CA TRP A 12 4.21 8.86 -0.34
C TRP A 12 4.19 10.32 0.13
N THR A 13 4.63 10.61 1.36
CA THR A 13 4.76 11.99 1.84
C THR A 13 5.74 12.82 1.01
N GLU A 14 6.87 12.24 0.58
CA GLU A 14 7.83 12.91 -0.33
C GLU A 14 7.19 13.25 -1.69
N VAL A 15 6.43 12.32 -2.28
CA VAL A 15 5.70 12.56 -3.53
C VAL A 15 4.69 13.68 -3.39
N MET A 16 3.90 13.69 -2.31
CA MET A 16 2.90 14.75 -2.05
C MET A 16 3.57 16.11 -1.82
N ALA A 17 4.68 16.15 -1.09
CA ALA A 17 5.44 17.38 -0.88
C ALA A 17 5.98 17.95 -2.20
N LEU A 18 6.47 17.11 -3.12
CA LEU A 18 6.92 17.55 -4.44
C LEU A 18 5.76 18.00 -5.34
N HIS A 19 4.63 17.30 -5.29
CA HIS A 19 3.44 17.70 -6.03
C HIS A 19 2.88 19.05 -5.55
N ASN A 20 2.83 19.27 -4.24
CA ASN A 20 2.39 20.55 -3.65
C ASN A 20 3.33 21.71 -4.00
N LYS A 21 4.61 21.43 -4.28
CA LYS A 21 5.57 22.42 -4.81
C LYS A 21 5.38 22.73 -6.30
N GLY A 22 4.43 22.07 -6.98
CA GLY A 22 4.16 22.25 -8.40
C GLY A 22 5.05 21.42 -9.34
N CYS A 23 5.82 20.45 -8.82
CA CYS A 23 6.65 19.60 -9.67
C CYS A 23 5.78 18.69 -10.56
N SER A 24 6.17 18.54 -11.83
CA SER A 24 5.48 17.64 -12.75
C SER A 24 5.70 16.17 -12.36
N PHE A 25 4.79 15.28 -12.76
CA PHE A 25 4.94 13.84 -12.49
C PHE A 25 6.24 13.24 -13.05
N ARG A 26 6.79 13.83 -14.12
CA ARG A 26 8.07 13.40 -14.72
C ARG A 26 9.25 13.77 -13.83
N GLU A 27 9.24 14.95 -13.22
CA GLU A 27 10.28 15.39 -12.29
C GLU A 27 10.21 14.60 -10.98
N ILE A 28 9.01 14.42 -10.43
CA ILE A 28 8.79 13.61 -9.23
C ILE A 28 9.32 12.18 -9.45
N SER A 29 9.05 11.60 -10.62
CA SER A 29 9.56 10.27 -11.00
C SER A 29 11.09 10.22 -11.01
N ARG A 30 11.76 11.25 -11.54
CA ARG A 30 13.24 11.33 -11.55
C ARG A 30 13.82 11.52 -10.16
N ILE A 31 13.20 12.34 -9.31
CA ILE A 31 13.67 12.64 -7.95
C ILE A 31 13.49 11.44 -7.03
N THR A 32 12.30 10.81 -7.07
CA THR A 32 11.93 9.72 -6.15
C THR A 32 12.32 8.33 -6.64
N GLY A 33 12.70 8.19 -7.92
CA GLY A 33 12.95 6.91 -8.57
C GLY A 33 11.71 6.04 -8.76
N LEU A 34 10.51 6.58 -8.52
CA LEU A 34 9.24 5.88 -8.73
C LEU A 34 8.80 6.01 -10.19
N SER A 35 8.05 5.02 -10.67
CA SER A 35 7.45 5.10 -12.01
C SER A 35 6.44 6.26 -12.09
N ARG A 36 6.35 6.92 -13.25
CA ARG A 36 5.33 7.96 -13.50
C ARG A 36 3.91 7.48 -13.22
N VAL A 37 3.60 6.21 -13.51
CA VAL A 37 2.29 5.60 -13.25
C VAL A 37 2.00 5.51 -11.75
N THR A 38 3.02 5.17 -10.95
CA THR A 38 2.90 5.14 -9.48
C THR A 38 2.62 6.53 -8.93
N VAL A 39 3.36 7.54 -9.40
CA VAL A 39 3.17 8.94 -8.98
C VAL A 39 1.76 9.41 -9.34
N SER A 40 1.33 9.19 -10.59
CA SER A 40 0.00 9.56 -11.07
C SER A 40 -1.12 8.89 -10.25
N ARG A 41 -1.01 7.58 -9.96
CA ARG A 41 -1.98 6.88 -9.10
C ARG A 41 -2.01 7.46 -7.68
N TRP A 42 -0.85 7.73 -7.08
CA TRP A 42 -0.79 8.24 -5.71
C TRP A 42 -1.40 9.63 -5.59
N VAL A 43 -1.10 10.52 -6.54
CA VAL A 43 -1.67 11.87 -6.57
C VAL A 43 -3.17 11.83 -6.86
N GLY A 44 -3.61 11.02 -7.83
CA GLY A 44 -5.03 10.91 -8.17
C GLY A 44 -5.88 10.27 -7.08
N SER A 45 -5.32 9.37 -6.26
CA SER A 45 -6.04 8.73 -5.16
C SER A 45 -6.28 9.66 -3.96
N GLY A 46 -5.54 10.76 -3.81
CA GLY A 46 -5.68 11.76 -2.73
C GLY A 46 -5.43 11.25 -1.30
N THR A 47 -5.31 9.94 -1.12
CA THR A 47 -5.17 9.22 0.14
C THR A 47 -4.01 8.25 0.06
N PHE A 48 -3.41 7.91 1.19
CA PHE A 48 -2.35 6.90 1.23
C PHE A 48 -2.91 5.58 0.69
N PRO A 49 -2.38 5.06 -0.44
CA PRO A 49 -2.82 3.77 -0.94
C PRO A 49 -2.27 2.69 0.01
N GLU A 50 -3.08 2.37 1.01
CA GLU A 50 -2.98 1.15 1.81
C GLU A 50 -2.82 0.03 0.78
N MET A 51 -1.71 -0.74 0.86
CA MET A 51 -1.59 -1.91 -0.01
C MET A 51 -2.84 -2.75 0.21
N SER A 52 -3.61 -3.02 -0.85
CA SER A 52 -4.65 -4.04 -0.82
C SER A 52 -4.00 -5.28 -0.22
N THR A 53 -4.37 -5.59 1.03
CA THR A 53 -3.92 -6.80 1.66
C THR A 53 -4.54 -7.91 0.84
N ARG A 54 -3.72 -8.70 0.15
CA ARG A 54 -4.19 -9.87 -0.58
C ARG A 54 -5.13 -10.63 0.37
N PRO A 55 -6.40 -10.86 0.00
CA PRO A 55 -7.29 -11.60 0.87
C PRO A 55 -6.60 -12.91 1.24
N PRO A 56 -6.65 -13.34 2.52
CA PRO A 56 -6.01 -14.57 2.93
C PRO A 56 -6.50 -15.68 1.98
N LYS A 57 -5.56 -16.48 1.45
CA LYS A 57 -5.94 -17.63 0.63
C LYS A 57 -6.84 -18.51 1.49
N ARG A 58 -7.97 -18.96 0.93
CA ARG A 58 -8.82 -19.92 1.62
C ARG A 58 -7.99 -21.15 1.96
N GLY A 59 -7.82 -21.44 3.24
CA GLY A 59 -7.07 -22.61 3.70
C GLY A 59 -7.89 -23.88 3.52
N LEU A 60 -7.23 -25.03 3.37
CA LEU A 60 -7.91 -26.34 3.33
C LEU A 60 -8.78 -26.57 4.59
N LEU A 61 -8.38 -25.95 5.71
CA LEU A 61 -9.06 -26.02 6.99
C LEU A 61 -10.11 -24.92 7.21
N ASP A 62 -10.31 -23.99 6.27
CA ASP A 62 -11.33 -22.95 6.42
C ASP A 62 -12.74 -23.51 6.63
N PRO A 63 -13.18 -24.58 5.94
CA PRO A 63 -14.47 -25.21 6.21
C PRO A 63 -14.59 -25.81 7.61
N TRP A 64 -13.46 -26.17 8.23
CA TRP A 64 -13.41 -26.89 9.52
C TRP A 64 -13.08 -25.97 10.71
N ARG A 65 -12.96 -24.66 10.50
CA ARG A 65 -12.55 -23.71 11.55
C ARG A 65 -13.49 -23.67 12.74
N GLU A 66 -14.80 -23.72 12.49
CA GLU A 66 -15.78 -23.67 13.57
C GLU A 66 -15.81 -25.00 14.33
N TRP A 67 -15.74 -26.13 13.62
CA TRP A 67 -15.61 -27.46 14.25
C TRP A 67 -14.36 -27.57 15.13
N LEU A 68 -13.21 -27.04 14.69
CA LEU A 68 -11.96 -27.06 15.46
C LEU A 68 -11.96 -26.13 16.69
N LYS A 69 -12.75 -25.05 16.70
CA LYS A 69 -12.89 -24.18 17.88
C LYS A 69 -13.68 -24.88 18.98
N GLU A 70 -14.73 -25.59 18.58
CA GLU A 70 -15.64 -26.28 19.50
C GLU A 70 -15.02 -27.52 20.14
N GLN A 71 -13.98 -28.10 19.54
CA GLN A 71 -13.19 -29.20 20.14
C GLN A 71 -12.11 -28.72 21.15
N ARG A 72 -11.97 -27.40 21.34
CA ARG A 72 -10.93 -26.81 22.19
C ARG A 72 -11.47 -26.30 23.54
N GLU A 73 -12.77 -26.43 23.78
CA GLU A 73 -13.46 -26.29 25.08
C GLU A 73 -13.68 -27.67 25.71
#